data_AF-A0AAN9UIE5-F1
#
_entry.id   AF-A0AAN9UIE5-F1
#
_cell.length_a   1.000
_cell.length_b   1.000
_cell.length_c   1.000
_cell.angle_alpha   90.00
_cell.angle_beta   90.00
_cell.angle_gamma   90.00
#
_symmetry.space_group_name_H-M   'P 1'
#
loop_
_entity.id
_entity.type
_entity.pdbx_description
1 polymer ?
#
loop_
_entity_poly.entity_id
_entity_poly.type
_entity_poly.pdbx_seq_one_letter_code
_entity_poly.pdbx_strand_id
1 'polypeptide(L)'
;MSSEEHKAANSTISPFFGKWTKVSDKLNVISVKLASRTLQSGLIKTVRAAFHSNSKMSKDLPQTSAKMATRILKVAEKDLGRFREGDGQEKLGTWEVPEADSPSIKILQETAKYLRTKDTPVAFPTETVYGLAADATRSSAVKGIYSAKGRPSDNPLIIHVSDLEMLRGLLSPATTSPLGNGEANGHGEKIPDIYLPLIHQFWPGPLTILLRNPTPSKLAPEVTAGLSSFGARMPASPLALSLIKLTGAPLAAPSANASTKPSPTTADHVLEDLEGRIELILDGGACQVGVESTVVDGLCDPPVVLRPGGVSIDELRSCPGWERVAKAYKDQSEIGKSAPRAPGMKYKHYSPKARVVLYESSLAAAKDGVQQEDLEVFRKGWQASQTNGTGNDLLKVGVIRTRHWQPAAGLPCGEFKQRAIVNGGASKENSAEVELEVQEADLYTPEHDSSIGEVLGISIGEDTRSIAQGLFSALRELDRRGAHIIFVEGIGDNEDIGAAVMNRLRKAASQIRS
;
A
#
# COMPACT_ATOMS: atom_id res chain seq x y z
N MET A 1 33.73 -55.78 -9.52
CA MET A 1 35.03 -56.19 -10.09
C MET A 1 35.91 -54.95 -10.08
N SER A 2 36.98 -54.77 -9.29
CA SER A 2 37.78 -55.47 -8.27
C SER A 2 38.40 -54.32 -7.42
N SER A 3 38.93 -54.40 -6.20
CA SER A 3 39.42 -55.43 -5.25
C SER A 3 39.79 -54.64 -3.98
N GLU A 4 39.24 -54.89 -2.78
CA GLU A 4 39.64 -55.91 -1.77
C GLU A 4 41.14 -55.91 -1.42
N GLU A 5 41.52 -55.46 -0.21
CA GLU A 5 41.61 -56.22 1.06
C GLU A 5 42.90 -57.05 1.20
N HIS A 6 43.65 -56.80 2.27
CA HIS A 6 44.43 -57.85 2.94
C HIS A 6 44.34 -57.73 4.47
N LYS A 7 43.66 -58.74 5.04
CA LYS A 7 43.66 -59.25 6.43
C LYS A 7 45.08 -59.68 6.84
N ALA A 8 45.61 -59.39 8.03
CA ALA A 8 45.23 -59.72 9.42
C ALA A 8 46.22 -60.75 10.01
N ALA A 9 46.74 -60.50 11.23
CA ALA A 9 46.59 -61.37 12.41
C ALA A 9 47.64 -61.10 13.51
N ASN A 10 47.12 -60.90 14.74
CA ASN A 10 47.60 -61.32 16.08
C ASN A 10 48.98 -60.85 16.59
N SER A 11 49.18 -60.50 17.87
CA SER A 11 48.40 -60.49 19.14
C SER A 11 49.20 -59.60 20.13
N THR A 12 48.61 -58.99 21.17
CA THR A 12 48.76 -59.41 22.59
C THR A 12 47.84 -58.55 23.51
N ILE A 13 46.83 -59.18 24.15
CA ILE A 13 46.37 -59.14 25.57
C ILE A 13 46.30 -57.75 26.29
N SER A 14 45.15 -57.06 26.48
CA SER A 14 44.01 -57.21 27.46
C SER A 14 44.30 -56.72 28.91
N PRO A 15 43.33 -56.23 29.75
CA PRO A 15 42.02 -55.55 29.51
C PRO A 15 41.75 -54.33 30.44
N PHE A 16 40.65 -53.59 30.24
CA PHE A 16 39.66 -53.38 31.31
C PHE A 16 38.28 -52.98 30.74
N PHE A 17 37.35 -53.94 30.87
CA PHE A 17 35.88 -53.91 31.02
C PHE A 17 35.06 -52.79 30.34
N GLY A 18 34.00 -53.08 29.58
CA GLY A 18 33.07 -54.20 29.74
C GLY A 18 31.66 -53.61 29.73
N LYS A 19 30.79 -54.18 28.90
CA LYS A 19 29.66 -53.52 28.24
C LYS A 19 28.40 -54.39 28.47
N TRP A 20 27.23 -53.79 28.26
CA TRP A 20 25.96 -54.43 27.84
C TRP A 20 24.84 -54.75 28.87
N THR A 21 23.77 -53.95 28.69
CA THR A 21 22.33 -54.27 28.46
C THR A 21 21.32 -54.66 29.54
N LYS A 22 20.29 -53.77 29.58
CA LYS A 22 18.82 -53.97 29.50
C LYS A 22 18.21 -55.15 30.25
N VAL A 23 17.26 -54.85 31.16
CA VAL A 23 15.80 -54.94 30.96
C VAL A 23 15.10 -54.18 32.10
N SER A 24 13.94 -53.63 31.77
CA SER A 24 12.98 -52.86 32.56
C SER A 24 12.54 -53.51 33.88
N ASP A 25 12.36 -52.73 34.95
CA ASP A 25 11.03 -52.34 35.41
C ASP A 25 11.04 -51.44 36.66
N LYS A 26 10.04 -50.56 36.69
CA LYS A 26 9.46 -49.84 37.84
C LYS A 26 10.14 -50.06 39.20
N LEU A 27 10.78 -49.01 39.72
CA LEU A 27 10.80 -48.59 41.14
C LEU A 27 11.79 -47.42 41.29
N ASN A 28 11.31 -46.18 41.13
CA ASN A 28 11.80 -44.99 41.86
C ASN A 28 11.12 -43.71 41.34
N VAL A 29 9.79 -43.67 41.42
CA VAL A 29 9.07 -42.42 41.58
C VAL A 29 8.89 -42.27 43.08
N ILE A 30 9.71 -41.46 43.76
CA ILE A 30 9.36 -40.73 45.00
C ILE A 30 10.46 -39.74 45.43
N SER A 31 11.74 -39.92 45.09
CA SER A 31 12.81 -39.06 45.66
C SER A 31 13.23 -37.82 44.83
N VAL A 32 12.64 -37.56 43.66
CA VAL A 32 12.96 -36.36 42.83
C VAL A 32 11.95 -35.22 43.01
N LYS A 33 10.85 -35.43 43.76
CA LYS A 33 9.77 -34.44 43.91
C LYS A 33 9.91 -33.43 45.07
N LEU A 34 10.94 -33.56 45.92
CA LEU A 34 11.13 -32.63 47.05
C LEU A 34 12.23 -31.57 46.88
N ALA A 35 13.19 -31.74 45.97
CA ALA A 35 14.28 -30.78 45.79
C ALA A 35 13.93 -29.59 44.85
N SER A 36 12.85 -29.69 44.08
CA SER A 36 12.45 -28.65 43.10
C SER A 36 11.50 -27.57 43.66
N ARG A 37 10.92 -27.74 44.86
CA ARG A 37 9.92 -26.80 45.41
C ARG A 37 10.49 -25.70 46.30
N THR A 38 11.71 -25.85 46.82
CA THR A 38 12.31 -24.87 47.74
C THR A 38 13.12 -23.78 47.02
N LEU A 39 13.62 -24.07 45.81
CA LEU A 39 14.38 -23.10 44.99
C LEU A 39 13.50 -22.16 44.14
N GLN A 40 12.22 -22.49 43.93
CA GLN A 40 11.29 -21.64 43.18
C GLN A 40 10.60 -20.56 44.03
N SER A 41 10.53 -20.68 45.36
CA SER A 41 9.82 -19.70 46.20
C SER A 41 10.68 -18.48 46.56
N GLY A 42 12.01 -18.64 46.65
CA GLY A 42 12.95 -17.55 46.93
C GLY A 42 13.14 -16.60 45.74
N LEU A 43 13.22 -17.13 44.52
CA LEU A 43 13.44 -16.33 43.31
C LEU A 43 12.20 -15.49 42.94
N ILE A 44 11.00 -16.00 43.21
CA ILE A 44 9.73 -15.30 42.92
C ILE A 44 9.51 -14.11 43.88
N LYS A 45 10.00 -14.15 45.13
CA LYS A 45 9.88 -13.02 46.07
C LYS A 45 10.79 -11.85 45.70
N THR A 46 12.02 -12.11 45.25
CA THR A 46 12.97 -11.05 44.86
C THR A 46 12.55 -10.36 43.56
N VAL A 47 11.98 -11.09 42.59
CA VAL A 47 11.48 -10.49 41.34
C VAL A 47 10.19 -9.68 41.58
N ARG A 48 9.30 -10.10 42.50
CA ARG A 48 8.09 -9.33 42.83
C ARG A 48 8.39 -8.03 43.58
N ALA A 49 9.41 -8.00 44.44
CA ALA A 49 9.83 -6.79 45.15
C ALA A 49 10.48 -5.76 44.20
N ALA A 50 11.28 -6.22 43.23
CA ALA A 50 11.86 -5.36 42.18
C ALA A 50 10.77 -4.77 41.26
N PHE A 51 9.72 -5.53 40.92
CA PHE A 51 8.59 -5.03 40.12
C PHE A 51 7.68 -4.06 40.89
N HIS A 52 7.50 -4.22 42.20
CA HIS A 52 6.67 -3.29 42.99
C HIS A 52 7.41 -1.99 43.34
N SER A 53 8.72 -2.03 43.52
CA SER A 53 9.55 -0.83 43.74
C SER A 53 9.69 0.03 42.49
N ASN A 54 9.68 -0.55 41.28
CA ASN A 54 9.72 0.23 40.03
C ASN A 54 8.35 0.79 39.61
N SER A 55 7.25 0.31 40.19
CA SER A 55 5.89 0.79 39.87
C SER A 55 5.47 2.08 40.61
N LYS A 56 6.25 2.52 41.62
CA LYS A 56 5.95 3.72 42.43
C LYS A 56 6.86 4.92 42.15
N MET A 57 7.77 4.84 41.17
CA MET A 57 8.69 5.92 40.81
C MET A 57 8.48 6.47 39.38
N SER A 58 7.31 6.24 38.80
CA SER A 58 6.94 6.72 37.45
C SER A 58 5.70 7.62 37.42
N LYS A 59 5.23 8.13 38.57
CA LYS A 59 3.96 8.88 38.62
C LYS A 59 4.05 10.41 38.57
N ASP A 60 5.24 10.99 38.57
CA ASP A 60 5.39 12.46 38.51
C ASP A 60 6.40 12.91 37.45
N LEU A 61 6.30 12.34 36.24
CA LEU A 61 6.79 13.02 35.04
C LEU A 61 5.58 13.61 34.34
N PRO A 62 5.53 14.93 34.07
CA PRO A 62 4.45 15.50 33.29
C PRO A 62 4.49 14.88 31.89
N GLN A 63 3.65 13.85 31.67
CA GLN A 63 3.26 13.42 30.34
C GLN A 63 2.39 14.49 29.72
N THR A 64 3.03 15.59 29.36
CA THR A 64 2.57 16.47 28.29
C THR A 64 3.43 16.13 27.07
N SER A 65 3.32 14.89 26.57
CA SER A 65 3.64 14.68 25.16
C SER A 65 2.59 15.49 24.42
N ALA A 66 2.93 16.72 24.01
CA ALA A 66 2.12 17.47 23.08
C ALA A 66 1.77 16.52 21.94
N LYS A 67 0.48 16.20 21.81
CA LYS A 67 -0.01 15.30 20.76
C LYS A 67 0.51 15.88 19.45
N MET A 68 1.31 15.12 18.69
CA MET A 68 1.88 15.63 17.44
C MET A 68 0.72 16.08 16.55
N ALA A 69 0.62 17.37 16.27
CA ALA A 69 -0.44 17.92 15.43
C ALA A 69 -0.05 17.75 13.96
N THR A 70 -0.89 17.06 13.21
CA THR A 70 -0.73 16.91 11.74
C THR A 70 -1.14 18.21 11.07
N ARG A 71 -0.30 18.74 10.18
CA ARG A 71 -0.55 19.99 9.44
C ARG A 71 -0.61 19.72 7.95
N ILE A 72 -1.60 20.33 7.29
CA ILE A 72 -1.70 20.36 5.83
C ILE A 72 -1.01 21.64 5.33
N LEU A 73 -0.04 21.48 4.43
CA LEU A 73 0.68 22.57 3.78
C LEU A 73 0.27 22.61 2.31
N LYS A 74 -0.46 23.66 1.92
CA LYS A 74 -0.90 23.84 0.53
C LYS A 74 0.26 24.26 -0.37
N VAL A 75 0.44 23.56 -1.48
CA VAL A 75 1.50 23.80 -2.46
C VAL A 75 0.85 24.03 -3.82
N ALA A 76 0.93 25.26 -4.33
CA ALA A 76 0.45 25.56 -5.68
C ALA A 76 1.40 24.95 -6.73
N GLU A 77 0.85 24.29 -7.74
CA GLU A 77 1.61 23.52 -8.76
C GLU A 77 2.38 24.36 -9.78
N LYS A 78 2.25 25.69 -9.76
CA LYS A 78 2.87 26.56 -10.77
C LYS A 78 4.38 26.65 -10.56
N ASP A 79 5.12 26.45 -11.65
CA ASP A 79 6.57 26.66 -11.75
C ASP A 79 7.40 25.93 -10.68
N LEU A 80 7.04 24.69 -10.36
CA LEU A 80 7.76 23.89 -9.35
C LEU A 80 9.06 23.28 -9.86
N GLY A 81 9.21 23.09 -11.17
CA GLY A 81 10.40 22.49 -11.78
C GLY A 81 10.18 22.06 -13.22
N ARG A 82 11.28 21.71 -13.88
CA ARG A 82 11.31 21.18 -15.25
C ARG A 82 12.51 20.29 -15.47
N PHE A 83 12.47 19.43 -16.48
CA PHE A 83 13.68 18.79 -16.96
C PHE A 83 14.57 19.81 -17.68
N ARG A 84 15.89 19.68 -17.51
CA ARG A 84 16.86 20.50 -18.24
C ARG A 84 16.73 20.22 -19.75
N GLU A 85 16.64 21.27 -20.55
CA GLU A 85 16.55 21.22 -22.02
C GLU A 85 17.84 21.77 -22.66
N GLY A 86 18.32 21.14 -23.73
CA GLY A 86 19.49 21.59 -24.49
C GLY A 86 20.06 20.52 -25.43
N ASP A 87 20.92 20.95 -26.37
CA ASP A 87 21.54 20.05 -27.36
C ASP A 87 22.35 18.93 -26.67
N GLY A 88 22.06 17.68 -27.04
CA GLY A 88 22.73 16.49 -26.49
C GLY A 88 22.28 16.07 -25.08
N GLN A 89 21.30 16.74 -24.47
CA GLN A 89 20.73 16.35 -23.18
C GLN A 89 19.78 15.16 -23.35
N GLU A 90 19.89 14.18 -22.45
CA GLU A 90 18.95 13.06 -22.42
C GLU A 90 17.59 13.51 -21.88
N LYS A 91 16.51 13.10 -22.57
CA LYS A 91 15.14 13.24 -22.08
C LYS A 91 15.03 12.60 -20.69
N LEU A 92 14.51 13.35 -19.71
CA LEU A 92 14.42 12.95 -18.29
C LEU A 92 15.76 12.85 -17.54
N GLY A 93 16.85 13.39 -18.11
CA GLY A 93 18.20 13.28 -17.57
C GLY A 93 18.35 13.93 -16.19
N THR A 94 18.01 15.21 -16.08
CA THR A 94 18.14 16.00 -14.84
C THR A 94 16.90 16.86 -14.62
N TRP A 95 16.27 16.74 -13.45
CA TRP A 95 15.19 17.64 -13.01
C TRP A 95 15.78 18.86 -12.30
N GLU A 96 15.32 20.05 -12.65
CA GLU A 96 15.73 21.31 -12.05
C GLU A 96 14.58 21.97 -11.32
N VAL A 97 14.86 22.42 -10.10
CA VAL A 97 13.94 23.21 -9.29
C VAL A 97 14.39 24.66 -9.36
N PRO A 98 13.50 25.62 -9.64
CA PRO A 98 13.88 27.03 -9.71
C PRO A 98 14.43 27.52 -8.38
N GLU A 99 15.42 28.41 -8.42
CA GLU A 99 15.92 29.15 -7.25
C GLU A 99 14.94 30.26 -6.80
N ALA A 100 13.73 30.28 -7.37
CA ALA A 100 12.72 31.29 -7.12
C ALA A 100 12.26 31.28 -5.65
N ASP A 101 12.07 32.48 -5.10
CA ASP A 101 11.64 32.69 -3.72
C ASP A 101 10.11 32.50 -3.52
N SER A 102 9.52 31.54 -4.22
CA SER A 102 8.07 31.30 -4.15
C SER A 102 7.68 30.60 -2.84
N PRO A 103 6.48 30.87 -2.28
CA PRO A 103 6.00 30.16 -1.09
C PRO A 103 5.97 28.64 -1.26
N SER A 104 5.58 28.13 -2.43
CA SER A 104 5.60 26.69 -2.72
C SER A 104 7.02 26.10 -2.65
N ILE A 105 8.01 26.78 -3.25
CA ILE A 105 9.40 26.29 -3.23
C ILE A 105 9.96 26.29 -1.81
N LYS A 106 9.68 27.32 -1.00
CA LYS A 106 10.05 27.36 0.42
C LYS A 106 9.47 26.18 1.21
N ILE A 107 8.17 25.89 1.04
CA ILE A 107 7.52 24.73 1.68
C ILE A 107 8.23 23.43 1.29
N LEU A 108 8.54 23.25 0.00
CA LEU A 108 9.24 22.05 -0.48
C LEU A 108 10.68 21.95 0.07
N GLN A 109 11.41 23.07 0.17
CA GLN A 109 12.76 23.11 0.74
C GLN A 109 12.76 22.76 2.23
N GLU A 110 11.83 23.32 3.00
CA GLU A 110 11.65 23.00 4.42
C GLU A 110 11.26 21.53 4.62
N THR A 111 10.35 21.02 3.78
CA THR A 111 9.92 19.62 3.81
C THR A 111 11.05 18.67 3.41
N ALA A 112 11.86 19.03 2.42
CA ALA A 112 13.05 18.27 2.05
C ALA A 112 14.08 18.21 3.20
N LYS A 113 14.28 19.33 3.91
CA LYS A 113 15.12 19.34 5.13
C LYS A 113 14.51 18.46 6.23
N TYR A 114 13.19 18.47 6.39
CA TYR A 114 12.49 17.61 7.33
C TYR A 114 12.73 16.13 7.00
N LEU A 115 12.53 15.70 5.75
CA LEU A 115 12.76 14.31 5.29
C LEU A 115 14.22 13.85 5.49
N ARG A 116 15.20 14.74 5.32
CA ARG A 116 16.61 14.43 5.59
C ARG A 116 16.95 14.26 7.07
N THR A 117 16.20 14.88 7.98
CA THR A 117 16.60 15.02 9.39
C THR A 117 15.68 14.31 10.39
N LYS A 118 14.45 13.99 9.99
CA LYS A 118 13.45 13.32 10.83
C LYS A 118 13.21 11.89 10.37
N ASP A 119 12.69 11.07 11.28
CA ASP A 119 12.30 9.69 11.01
C ASP A 119 10.79 9.55 10.73
N THR A 120 10.01 10.57 11.09
CA THR A 120 8.59 10.64 10.79
C THR A 120 8.39 10.93 9.29
N PRO A 121 7.54 10.16 8.59
CA PRO A 121 7.32 10.37 7.16
C PRO A 121 6.41 11.58 6.87
N VAL A 122 6.44 12.03 5.61
CA VAL A 122 5.61 13.13 5.08
C VAL A 122 4.69 12.61 3.99
N ALA A 123 3.42 13.00 4.00
CA ALA A 123 2.51 12.67 2.90
C ALA A 123 2.59 13.71 1.77
N PHE A 124 2.52 13.27 0.52
CA PHE A 124 2.57 14.13 -0.67
C PHE A 124 1.75 13.54 -1.83
N PRO A 125 1.17 14.38 -2.71
CA PRO A 125 0.41 13.90 -3.85
C PRO A 125 1.31 13.35 -4.96
N THR A 126 0.74 12.47 -5.77
CA THR A 126 1.25 12.09 -7.10
C THR A 126 0.09 12.14 -8.08
N GLU A 127 0.31 11.85 -9.36
CA GLU A 127 -0.79 11.66 -10.32
C GLU A 127 -1.66 10.44 -9.98
N THR A 128 -1.14 9.47 -9.22
CA THR A 128 -1.85 8.22 -8.87
C THR A 128 -2.65 8.29 -7.59
N VAL A 129 -1.96 8.32 -6.46
CA VAL A 129 -2.48 8.37 -5.09
C VAL A 129 -1.47 9.15 -4.24
N TYR A 130 -1.89 9.66 -3.08
CA TYR A 130 -0.96 10.25 -2.12
C TYR A 130 0.03 9.20 -1.61
N GLY A 131 1.31 9.53 -1.60
CA GLY A 131 2.40 8.71 -1.07
C GLY A 131 2.82 9.16 0.33
N LEU A 132 3.32 8.22 1.14
CA LEU A 132 3.90 8.49 2.46
C LEU A 132 5.42 8.36 2.40
N ALA A 133 6.10 9.47 2.16
CA ALA A 133 7.53 9.54 1.90
C ALA A 133 8.40 9.48 3.16
N ALA A 134 9.49 8.74 3.05
CA ALA A 134 10.69 8.90 3.85
C ALA A 134 11.93 8.72 2.95
N ASP A 135 13.08 9.24 3.38
CA ASP A 135 14.36 9.02 2.71
C ASP A 135 14.67 7.51 2.64
N ALA A 136 14.73 6.96 1.42
CA ALA A 136 14.89 5.53 1.19
C ALA A 136 16.28 5.01 1.57
N THR A 137 17.24 5.88 1.85
CA THR A 137 18.61 5.53 2.25
C THR A 137 18.76 5.45 3.78
N ARG A 138 17.76 5.91 4.54
CA ARG A 138 17.78 5.98 6.00
C ARG A 138 16.85 4.95 6.64
N SER A 139 17.41 3.89 7.23
CA SER A 139 16.63 2.82 7.87
C SER A 139 15.64 3.30 8.93
N SER A 140 15.99 4.28 9.76
CA SER A 140 15.09 4.81 10.78
C SER A 140 13.87 5.51 10.17
N ALA A 141 14.08 6.27 9.10
CA ALA A 141 13.03 6.96 8.36
C ALA A 141 12.11 5.97 7.62
N VAL A 142 12.68 4.94 6.99
CA VAL A 142 11.89 3.88 6.34
C VAL A 142 11.06 3.09 7.37
N LYS A 143 11.60 2.80 8.56
CA LYS A 143 10.82 2.21 9.67
C LYS A 143 9.66 3.12 10.12
N GLY A 144 9.84 4.43 10.05
CA GLY A 144 8.78 5.42 10.31
C GLY A 144 7.54 5.21 9.42
N ILE A 145 7.72 4.86 8.14
CA ILE A 145 6.62 4.51 7.22
C ILE A 145 5.84 3.31 7.74
N TYR A 146 6.53 2.22 8.09
CA TYR A 146 5.88 1.00 8.58
C TYR A 146 5.13 1.25 9.87
N SER A 147 5.73 2.00 10.80
CA SER A 147 5.12 2.39 12.08
C SER A 147 3.86 3.23 11.89
N ALA A 148 3.94 4.33 11.14
CA ALA A 148 2.80 5.23 10.92
C ALA A 148 1.60 4.50 10.28
N LYS A 149 1.87 3.61 9.32
CA LYS A 149 0.82 2.85 8.62
C LYS A 149 0.30 1.64 9.38
N GLY A 150 1.05 1.10 10.34
CA GLY A 150 0.82 -0.26 10.85
C GLY A 150 1.00 -1.32 9.75
N ARG A 151 2.01 -1.14 8.88
CA ARG A 151 2.27 -2.00 7.72
C ARG A 151 3.21 -3.17 8.11
N PRO A 152 2.96 -4.41 7.63
CA PRO A 152 3.91 -5.51 7.79
C PRO A 152 5.27 -5.22 7.15
N SER A 153 6.38 -5.55 7.83
CA SER A 153 7.75 -5.26 7.37
C SER A 153 8.24 -6.13 6.22
N ASP A 154 7.50 -7.20 5.85
CA ASP A 154 7.81 -8.08 4.72
C ASP A 154 7.26 -7.57 3.38
N ASN A 155 6.59 -6.40 3.38
CA ASN A 155 5.96 -5.84 2.19
C ASN A 155 6.80 -4.68 1.63
N PRO A 156 7.56 -4.90 0.52
CA PRO A 156 8.55 -3.96 0.02
C PRO A 156 7.92 -2.61 -0.35
N LEU A 157 8.74 -1.58 -0.47
CA LEU A 157 8.33 -0.22 -0.81
C LEU A 157 8.83 0.15 -2.22
N ILE A 158 8.02 0.95 -2.93
CA ILE A 158 8.45 1.57 -4.18
C ILE A 158 9.23 2.83 -3.82
N ILE A 159 10.41 2.98 -4.42
CA ILE A 159 11.15 4.23 -4.36
C ILE A 159 10.77 5.15 -5.52
N HIS A 160 10.76 6.44 -5.24
CA HIS A 160 10.50 7.49 -6.19
C HIS A 160 11.78 8.28 -6.44
N VAL A 161 12.06 8.54 -7.72
CA VAL A 161 13.22 9.32 -8.18
C VAL A 161 12.76 10.57 -8.93
N SER A 162 13.58 11.63 -8.91
CA SER A 162 13.29 12.87 -9.64
C SER A 162 13.71 12.82 -11.11
N ASP A 163 14.75 12.06 -11.42
CA ASP A 163 15.39 12.04 -12.74
C ASP A 163 16.20 10.75 -12.96
N LEU A 164 16.63 10.51 -14.21
CA LEU A 164 17.41 9.32 -14.58
C LEU A 164 18.81 9.34 -13.97
N GLU A 165 19.38 10.53 -13.76
CA GLU A 165 20.66 10.70 -13.05
C GLU A 165 20.60 10.12 -11.63
N MET A 166 19.56 10.47 -10.85
CA MET A 166 19.34 9.90 -9.52
C MET A 166 19.18 8.37 -9.57
N LEU A 167 18.39 7.85 -10.52
CA LEU A 167 18.18 6.41 -10.65
C LEU A 167 19.50 5.67 -10.95
N ARG A 168 20.29 6.15 -11.90
CA ARG A 168 21.61 5.57 -12.22
C ARG A 168 22.57 5.65 -11.04
N GLY A 169 22.50 6.75 -10.29
CA GLY A 169 23.23 6.91 -9.04
C GLY A 169 22.93 5.77 -8.04
N LEU A 170 21.70 5.27 -7.99
CA LEU A 170 21.31 4.15 -7.11
C LEU A 170 21.75 2.79 -7.62
N LEU A 171 21.89 2.62 -8.94
CA LEU A 171 22.33 1.37 -9.56
C LEU A 171 23.86 1.18 -9.50
N SER A 172 24.59 2.25 -9.19
CA SER A 172 26.02 2.17 -8.89
C SER A 172 26.26 1.65 -7.46
N PRO A 173 27.20 0.71 -7.22
CA PRO A 173 27.51 0.21 -5.88
C PRO A 173 27.89 1.34 -4.91
N ALA A 174 27.63 1.18 -3.62
CA ALA A 174 27.90 2.23 -2.62
C ALA A 174 29.38 2.61 -2.47
N THR A 175 30.32 1.83 -2.99
CA THR A 175 31.77 1.99 -2.81
C THR A 175 32.49 2.78 -3.91
N THR A 176 31.81 3.20 -4.99
CA THR A 176 32.44 4.01 -6.05
C THR A 176 32.54 5.48 -5.62
N SER A 177 33.73 5.92 -5.22
CA SER A 177 34.04 7.34 -4.94
C SER A 177 33.97 8.21 -6.21
N PRO A 178 33.54 9.48 -6.16
CA PRO A 178 33.53 10.38 -7.32
C PRO A 178 34.92 10.85 -7.77
N LEU A 179 35.96 10.59 -6.98
CA LEU A 179 37.33 11.05 -7.19
C LEU A 179 38.22 9.88 -7.62
N GLY A 180 38.10 9.47 -8.87
CA GLY A 180 38.92 8.41 -9.44
C GLY A 180 39.00 8.53 -10.94
N ASN A 181 40.00 9.26 -11.43
CA ASN A 181 40.39 9.23 -12.84
C ASN A 181 41.03 7.86 -13.11
N GLY A 182 40.23 6.86 -13.44
CA GLY A 182 40.70 5.50 -13.70
C GLY A 182 39.56 4.62 -14.18
N GLU A 183 39.77 4.02 -15.35
CA GLU A 183 38.89 3.09 -16.07
C GLU A 183 37.87 2.35 -15.17
N ALA A 184 36.59 2.64 -15.40
CA ALA A 184 35.47 2.05 -14.69
C ALA A 184 35.30 0.56 -15.04
N ASN A 185 36.15 -0.30 -14.47
CA ASN A 185 35.99 -1.75 -14.49
C ASN A 185 35.03 -2.26 -13.39
N GLY A 186 34.13 -1.39 -12.90
CA GLY A 186 33.14 -1.71 -11.86
C GLY A 186 31.78 -2.05 -12.48
N HIS A 187 31.31 -3.27 -12.27
CA HIS A 187 30.00 -3.79 -12.68
C HIS A 187 28.84 -3.05 -11.98
N GLY A 188 28.60 -1.78 -12.31
CA GLY A 188 27.37 -1.09 -11.95
C GLY A 188 26.19 -1.75 -12.63
N GLU A 189 25.08 -1.93 -11.92
CA GLU A 189 23.83 -2.33 -12.56
C GLU A 189 23.44 -1.19 -13.52
N LYS A 190 23.09 -1.52 -14.77
CA LYS A 190 22.50 -0.54 -15.69
C LYS A 190 20.99 -0.71 -15.68
N ILE A 191 20.26 0.32 -16.09
CA ILE A 191 18.84 0.15 -16.42
C ILE A 191 18.77 -0.88 -17.56
N PRO A 192 18.10 -2.03 -17.38
CA PRO A 192 18.01 -3.04 -18.44
C PRO A 192 17.33 -2.47 -19.70
N ASP A 193 17.87 -2.81 -20.87
CA ASP A 193 17.46 -2.23 -22.15
C ASP A 193 15.96 -2.48 -22.46
N ILE A 194 15.41 -3.58 -21.93
CA ILE A 194 13.98 -3.93 -21.99
C ILE A 194 13.07 -2.83 -21.41
N TYR A 195 13.54 -2.02 -20.47
CA TYR A 195 12.73 -0.95 -19.86
C TYR A 195 12.80 0.37 -20.63
N LEU A 196 13.75 0.56 -21.56
CA LEU A 196 13.93 1.84 -22.24
C LEU A 196 12.68 2.30 -23.01
N PRO A 197 11.97 1.44 -23.76
CA PRO A 197 10.74 1.85 -24.43
C PRO A 197 9.65 2.29 -23.45
N LEU A 198 9.52 1.58 -22.32
CA LEU A 198 8.54 1.93 -21.30
C LEU A 198 8.88 3.25 -20.60
N ILE A 199 10.16 3.48 -20.26
CA ILE A 199 10.62 4.74 -19.66
C ILE A 199 10.36 5.90 -20.61
N HIS A 200 10.68 5.74 -21.90
CA HIS A 200 10.48 6.79 -22.88
C HIS A 200 9.01 7.21 -23.04
N GLN A 201 8.10 6.23 -22.95
CA GLN A 201 6.66 6.42 -23.19
C GLN A 201 5.88 6.80 -21.94
N PHE A 202 6.20 6.20 -20.79
CA PHE A 202 5.36 6.30 -19.58
C PHE A 202 6.02 7.02 -18.41
N TRP A 203 7.30 7.45 -18.51
CA TRP A 203 7.94 8.27 -17.49
C TRP A 203 8.10 9.74 -17.93
N PRO A 204 7.90 10.70 -17.00
CA PRO A 204 7.31 10.52 -15.67
C PRO A 204 5.86 10.04 -15.79
N GLY A 205 5.41 9.19 -14.87
CA GLY A 205 4.05 8.66 -14.94
C GLY A 205 3.76 7.41 -14.10
N PRO A 206 2.58 6.81 -14.31
CA PRO A 206 2.01 5.78 -13.43
C PRO A 206 2.58 4.38 -13.70
N LEU A 207 3.87 4.29 -14.01
CA LEU A 207 4.58 3.03 -14.24
C LEU A 207 5.69 2.83 -13.19
N THR A 208 5.78 1.63 -12.65
CA THR A 208 6.85 1.19 -11.76
C THR A 208 7.56 0.00 -12.38
N ILE A 209 8.90 0.08 -12.48
CA ILE A 209 9.75 -0.98 -13.01
C ILE A 209 10.51 -1.67 -11.87
N LEU A 210 10.76 -2.98 -11.99
CA LEU A 210 11.62 -3.73 -11.07
C LEU A 210 13.08 -3.71 -11.54
N LEU A 211 13.98 -3.33 -10.63
CA LEU A 211 15.41 -3.30 -10.89
C LEU A 211 16.14 -4.18 -9.87
N ARG A 212 17.28 -4.75 -10.29
CA ARG A 212 18.18 -5.45 -9.36
C ARG A 212 18.73 -4.46 -8.34
N ASN A 213 18.80 -4.87 -7.08
CA ASN A 213 19.41 -4.06 -6.04
C ASN A 213 20.92 -4.30 -6.00
N PRO A 214 21.77 -3.28 -6.25
CA PRO A 214 23.21 -3.44 -6.18
C PRO A 214 23.68 -3.90 -4.80
N THR A 215 24.83 -4.57 -4.77
CA THR A 215 25.49 -4.99 -3.53
C THR A 215 26.91 -4.40 -3.50
N PRO A 216 27.25 -3.55 -2.52
CA PRO A 216 26.40 -3.05 -1.42
C PRO A 216 25.32 -2.07 -1.91
N SER A 217 24.12 -2.19 -1.31
CA SER A 217 22.94 -1.36 -1.58
C SER A 217 23.08 0.02 -0.95
N LYS A 218 22.66 1.06 -1.68
CA LYS A 218 22.48 2.42 -1.14
C LYS A 218 21.14 2.60 -0.43
N LEU A 219 20.17 1.71 -0.69
CA LEU A 219 18.86 1.71 -0.07
C LEU A 219 18.94 1.04 1.31
N ALA A 220 18.12 1.54 2.24
CA ALA A 220 17.88 0.89 3.51
C ALA A 220 17.27 -0.51 3.28
N PRO A 221 17.66 -1.55 4.05
CA PRO A 221 17.20 -2.93 3.85
C PRO A 221 15.67 -3.08 3.99
N GLU A 222 15.03 -2.21 4.76
CA GLU A 222 13.57 -2.19 4.94
C GLU A 222 12.81 -1.78 3.67
N VAL A 223 13.48 -1.16 2.69
CA VAL A 223 12.88 -0.82 1.39
C VAL A 223 12.58 -2.08 0.59
N THR A 224 13.55 -2.98 0.48
CA THR A 224 13.41 -4.20 -0.34
C THR A 224 12.83 -5.37 0.44
N ALA A 225 12.70 -5.25 1.78
CA ALA A 225 12.24 -6.31 2.65
C ALA A 225 13.02 -7.63 2.46
N GLY A 226 14.32 -7.51 2.18
CA GLY A 226 15.23 -8.65 1.95
C GLY A 226 15.23 -9.20 0.51
N LEU A 227 14.49 -8.58 -0.42
CA LEU A 227 14.53 -8.96 -1.84
C LEU A 227 15.81 -8.46 -2.51
N SER A 228 16.26 -9.19 -3.53
CA SER A 228 17.37 -8.81 -4.42
C SER A 228 16.98 -7.78 -5.48
N SER A 229 15.75 -7.28 -5.45
CA SER A 229 15.21 -6.30 -6.38
C SER A 229 14.41 -5.23 -5.63
N PHE A 230 14.26 -4.06 -6.25
CA PHE A 230 13.42 -2.98 -5.76
C PHE A 230 12.55 -2.41 -6.89
N GLY A 231 11.41 -1.81 -6.53
CA GLY A 231 10.55 -1.09 -7.47
C GLY A 231 10.95 0.38 -7.54
N ALA A 232 11.11 0.90 -8.76
CA ALA A 232 11.42 2.31 -9.02
C ALA A 232 10.33 2.98 -9.84
N ARG A 233 10.06 4.25 -9.56
CA ARG A 233 9.12 5.08 -10.30
C ARG A 233 9.58 6.54 -10.39
N MET A 234 9.34 7.17 -11.52
CA MET A 234 9.42 8.63 -11.68
C MET A 234 7.98 9.18 -11.77
N PRO A 235 7.44 9.82 -10.72
CA PRO A 235 6.04 10.26 -10.70
C PRO A 235 5.78 11.44 -11.64
N ALA A 236 4.64 11.47 -12.34
CA ALA A 236 4.20 12.63 -13.13
C ALA A 236 3.56 13.72 -12.25
N SER A 237 4.31 14.22 -11.27
CA SER A 237 3.89 15.33 -10.43
C SER A 237 5.08 16.26 -10.23
N PRO A 238 5.02 17.52 -10.73
CA PRO A 238 6.08 18.50 -10.51
C PRO A 238 6.37 18.71 -9.01
N LEU A 239 5.34 18.68 -8.16
CA LEU A 239 5.49 18.72 -6.71
C LEU A 239 6.33 17.55 -6.19
N ALA A 240 5.98 16.32 -6.59
CA ALA A 240 6.73 15.14 -6.17
C ALA A 240 8.18 15.16 -6.68
N LEU A 241 8.40 15.46 -7.96
CA LEU A 241 9.73 15.52 -8.56
C LEU A 241 10.62 16.56 -7.87
N SER A 242 10.08 17.75 -7.61
CA SER A 242 10.79 18.82 -6.92
C SER A 242 11.07 18.49 -5.46
N LEU A 243 10.14 17.85 -4.75
CA LEU A 243 10.37 17.37 -3.38
C LEU A 243 11.51 16.33 -3.33
N ILE A 244 11.51 15.37 -4.25
CA ILE A 244 12.56 14.33 -4.34
C ILE A 244 13.91 15.00 -4.67
N LYS A 245 13.93 15.90 -5.65
CA LYS A 245 15.14 16.62 -6.06
C LYS A 245 15.73 17.46 -4.92
N LEU A 246 14.89 18.25 -4.24
CA LEU A 246 15.30 19.08 -3.12
C LEU A 246 15.72 18.27 -1.90
N THR A 247 15.13 17.08 -1.69
CA THR A 247 15.59 16.14 -0.66
C THR A 247 17.02 15.68 -0.95
N GLY A 248 17.35 15.44 -2.23
CA GLY A 248 18.66 14.96 -2.66
C GLY A 248 18.85 13.45 -2.45
N ALA A 249 17.76 12.72 -2.24
CA ALA A 249 17.74 11.27 -2.05
C ALA A 249 16.43 10.69 -2.60
N PRO A 250 16.40 9.41 -3.05
CA PRO A 250 15.16 8.75 -3.42
C PRO A 250 14.21 8.65 -2.23
N LEU A 251 12.92 8.76 -2.49
CA LEU A 251 11.89 8.66 -1.45
C LEU A 251 11.19 7.31 -1.53
N ALA A 252 11.26 6.52 -0.46
CA ALA A 252 10.40 5.35 -0.30
C ALA A 252 8.99 5.84 0.03
N ALA A 253 8.00 5.50 -0.78
CA ALA A 253 6.65 6.01 -0.59
C ALA A 253 5.58 4.99 -1.01
N PRO A 254 5.02 4.19 -0.08
CA PRO A 254 3.76 3.51 -0.31
C PRO A 254 2.60 4.53 -0.26
N SER A 255 1.38 4.10 -0.60
CA SER A 255 0.16 4.91 -0.43
C SER A 255 0.03 5.45 1.00
N ALA A 256 -0.51 6.66 1.20
CA ALA A 256 -0.56 7.36 2.49
C ALA A 256 -1.79 7.05 3.36
N ASN A 257 -2.28 5.81 3.31
CA ASN A 257 -3.41 5.31 4.12
C ASN A 257 -2.94 4.50 5.34
N ALA A 258 -3.80 4.35 6.34
CA ALA A 258 -3.63 3.28 7.32
C ALA A 258 -3.70 1.92 6.61
N SER A 259 -2.96 0.91 7.10
CA SER A 259 -2.97 -0.43 6.48
C SER A 259 -4.41 -0.95 6.35
N THR A 260 -4.71 -1.65 5.26
CA THR A 260 -6.03 -2.21 4.85
C THR A 260 -7.08 -1.22 4.32
N LYS A 261 -7.06 0.06 4.69
CA LYS A 261 -8.01 1.07 4.19
C LYS A 261 -7.83 1.35 2.67
N PRO A 262 -8.83 1.91 1.97
CA PRO A 262 -8.68 2.42 0.60
C PRO A 262 -7.48 3.36 0.43
N SER A 263 -6.89 3.45 -0.75
CA SER A 263 -5.77 4.39 -0.98
C SER A 263 -6.28 5.85 -0.95
N PRO A 264 -5.46 6.83 -0.51
CA PRO A 264 -5.87 8.22 -0.44
C PRO A 264 -5.60 8.95 -1.76
N THR A 265 -6.62 9.60 -2.30
CA THR A 265 -6.53 10.44 -3.52
C THR A 265 -6.57 11.95 -3.22
N THR A 266 -6.73 12.34 -1.96
CA THR A 266 -6.79 13.74 -1.50
C THR A 266 -6.03 13.88 -0.17
N ALA A 267 -5.65 15.11 0.20
CA ALA A 267 -5.02 15.39 1.49
C ALA A 267 -5.94 15.04 2.68
N ASP A 268 -7.25 15.25 2.54
CA ASP A 268 -8.24 14.91 3.58
C ASP A 268 -8.30 13.40 3.84
N HIS A 269 -8.19 12.57 2.80
CA HIS A 269 -8.11 11.12 2.97
C HIS A 269 -6.86 10.71 3.78
N VAL A 270 -5.75 11.43 3.61
CA VAL A 270 -4.54 11.19 4.39
C VAL A 270 -4.74 11.63 5.83
N LEU A 271 -5.33 12.81 6.05
CA LEU A 271 -5.59 13.34 7.38
C LEU A 271 -6.48 12.38 8.19
N GLU A 272 -7.59 11.91 7.60
CA GLU A 272 -8.51 10.95 8.23
C GLU A 272 -7.81 9.66 8.71
N ASP A 273 -6.77 9.23 7.98
CA ASP A 273 -6.08 7.97 8.25
C ASP A 273 -4.88 8.12 9.18
N LEU A 274 -4.13 9.22 9.06
CA LEU A 274 -2.80 9.37 9.64
C LEU A 274 -2.67 10.57 10.59
N GLU A 275 -3.77 11.26 10.93
CA GLU A 275 -3.78 12.31 11.95
C GLU A 275 -3.13 11.81 13.26
N GLY A 276 -2.20 12.61 13.78
CA GLY A 276 -1.43 12.29 14.99
C GLY A 276 -0.34 11.23 14.80
N ARG A 277 -0.22 10.62 13.60
CA ARG A 277 0.84 9.66 13.26
C ARG A 277 1.95 10.27 12.41
N ILE A 278 1.63 11.34 11.69
CA ILE A 278 2.57 12.10 10.84
C ILE A 278 2.43 13.60 11.13
N GLU A 279 3.48 14.38 10.92
CA GLU A 279 3.45 15.81 11.20
C GLU A 279 3.01 16.66 10.01
N LEU A 280 3.28 16.20 8.79
CA LEU A 280 3.14 16.99 7.56
C LEU A 280 2.40 16.23 6.46
N ILE A 281 1.47 16.93 5.82
CA ILE A 281 0.80 16.55 4.59
C ILE A 281 1.00 17.71 3.61
N LEU A 282 1.64 17.47 2.47
CA LEU A 282 1.63 18.42 1.37
C LEU A 282 0.33 18.26 0.59
N ASP A 283 -0.37 19.36 0.33
CA ASP A 283 -1.60 19.37 -0.45
C ASP A 283 -1.38 20.08 -1.79
N GLY A 284 -1.40 19.28 -2.85
CA GLY A 284 -1.36 19.74 -4.25
C GLY A 284 -2.66 19.44 -5.00
N GLY A 285 -3.76 19.13 -4.29
CA GLY A 285 -5.04 18.78 -4.89
C GLY A 285 -5.23 17.27 -5.16
N ALA A 286 -6.37 16.94 -5.77
CA ALA A 286 -6.79 15.57 -6.01
C ALA A 286 -5.91 14.84 -7.05
N CYS A 287 -5.68 13.55 -6.84
CA CYS A 287 -4.96 12.71 -7.80
C CYS A 287 -5.79 12.50 -9.09
N GLN A 288 -5.13 12.50 -10.24
CA GLN A 288 -5.79 12.47 -11.55
C GLN A 288 -6.12 11.04 -12.05
N VAL A 289 -5.33 10.04 -11.68
CA VAL A 289 -5.52 8.64 -12.10
C VAL A 289 -6.40 7.87 -11.11
N GLY A 290 -6.25 8.12 -9.81
CA GLY A 290 -7.07 7.51 -8.75
C GLY A 290 -6.78 6.06 -8.39
N VAL A 291 -6.04 5.33 -9.22
CA VAL A 291 -5.47 4.01 -8.90
C VAL A 291 -3.94 4.07 -8.87
N GLU A 292 -3.30 3.13 -8.17
CA GLU A 292 -1.84 3.11 -8.09
C GLU A 292 -1.15 2.79 -9.42
N SER A 293 0.16 2.98 -9.47
CA SER A 293 0.99 2.65 -10.64
C SER A 293 0.91 1.18 -11.04
N THR A 294 0.98 0.94 -12.35
CA THR A 294 1.24 -0.40 -12.90
C THR A 294 2.64 -0.82 -12.50
N VAL A 295 2.79 -2.04 -11.97
CA VAL A 295 4.11 -2.58 -11.58
C VAL A 295 4.48 -3.70 -12.54
N VAL A 296 5.62 -3.54 -13.19
CA VAL A 296 6.11 -4.47 -14.21
C VAL A 296 7.48 -5.04 -13.85
N ASP A 297 7.68 -6.30 -14.21
CA ASP A 297 8.94 -7.00 -14.08
C ASP A 297 9.41 -7.50 -15.45
N GLY A 298 10.42 -6.81 -15.99
CA GLY A 298 11.17 -7.18 -17.17
C GLY A 298 12.51 -7.87 -16.84
N LEU A 299 12.74 -8.28 -15.58
CA LEU A 299 13.91 -9.09 -15.22
C LEU A 299 13.70 -10.58 -15.52
N CYS A 300 12.49 -10.97 -15.94
CA CYS A 300 12.13 -12.30 -16.40
C CYS A 300 11.70 -12.29 -17.87
N ASP A 301 11.69 -13.47 -18.49
CA ASP A 301 11.19 -13.70 -19.84
C ASP A 301 10.09 -14.78 -19.85
N PRO A 302 8.89 -14.52 -20.37
CA PRO A 302 8.41 -13.21 -20.82
C PRO A 302 8.28 -12.20 -19.65
N PRO A 303 8.33 -10.88 -19.92
CA PRO A 303 8.03 -9.87 -18.91
C PRO A 303 6.62 -10.05 -18.31
N VAL A 304 6.42 -9.56 -17.09
CA VAL A 304 5.12 -9.70 -16.42
C VAL A 304 4.61 -8.42 -15.76
N VAL A 305 3.28 -8.28 -15.73
CA VAL A 305 2.59 -7.30 -14.87
C VAL A 305 2.37 -7.94 -13.50
N LEU A 306 3.00 -7.39 -12.47
CA LEU A 306 2.83 -7.79 -11.06
C LEU A 306 1.65 -7.09 -10.38
N ARG A 307 1.29 -5.90 -10.86
CA ARG A 307 0.12 -5.15 -10.39
C ARG A 307 -0.46 -4.31 -11.52
N PRO A 308 -1.76 -4.41 -11.84
CA PRO A 308 -2.41 -3.52 -12.79
C PRO A 308 -2.63 -2.14 -12.14
N GLY A 309 -2.52 -1.08 -12.93
CA GLY A 309 -2.58 0.31 -12.49
C GLY A 309 -2.84 1.27 -13.65
N GLY A 310 -2.32 2.49 -13.55
CA GLY A 310 -2.55 3.56 -14.54
C GLY A 310 -1.96 3.38 -15.94
N VAL A 311 -1.29 2.26 -16.23
CA VAL A 311 -0.87 1.85 -17.59
C VAL A 311 -1.46 0.47 -17.86
N SER A 312 -2.25 0.35 -18.92
CA SER A 312 -2.92 -0.89 -19.32
C SER A 312 -1.94 -1.92 -19.88
N ILE A 313 -2.33 -3.21 -19.88
CA ILE A 313 -1.49 -4.26 -20.46
C ILE A 313 -1.37 -4.12 -21.98
N ASP A 314 -2.38 -3.57 -22.65
CA ASP A 314 -2.35 -3.39 -24.10
C ASP A 314 -1.45 -2.22 -24.51
N GLU A 315 -1.42 -1.14 -23.72
CA GLU A 315 -0.41 -0.10 -23.86
C GLU A 315 1.00 -0.66 -23.68
N LEU A 316 1.23 -1.54 -22.68
CA LEU A 316 2.54 -2.19 -22.51
C LEU A 316 2.90 -3.06 -23.72
N ARG A 317 1.95 -3.82 -24.28
CA ARG A 317 2.18 -4.68 -25.46
C ARG A 317 2.50 -3.90 -26.73
N SER A 318 2.16 -2.62 -26.78
CA SER A 318 2.52 -1.74 -27.89
C SER A 318 4.00 -1.35 -27.89
N CYS A 319 4.71 -1.58 -26.79
CA CYS A 319 6.12 -1.23 -26.65
C CYS A 319 7.06 -2.36 -27.10
N PRO A 320 8.15 -2.04 -27.83
CA PRO A 320 9.16 -3.02 -28.22
C PRO A 320 9.67 -3.89 -27.05
N GLY A 321 9.65 -5.21 -27.23
CA GLY A 321 10.09 -6.19 -26.24
C GLY A 321 9.03 -6.59 -25.20
N TRP A 322 7.90 -5.89 -25.15
CA TRP A 322 6.80 -6.14 -24.21
C TRP A 322 5.58 -6.79 -24.86
N GLU A 323 5.67 -7.20 -26.12
CA GLU A 323 4.56 -7.78 -26.90
C GLU A 323 4.01 -9.06 -26.25
N ARG A 324 4.89 -9.81 -25.56
CA ARG A 324 4.54 -11.05 -24.84
C ARG A 324 4.28 -10.85 -23.35
N VAL A 325 4.14 -9.61 -22.87
CA VAL A 325 3.91 -9.36 -21.44
C VAL A 325 2.66 -10.11 -20.95
N ALA A 326 2.85 -10.83 -19.83
CA ALA A 326 1.82 -11.66 -19.23
C ALA A 326 1.29 -11.07 -17.91
N LYS A 327 0.08 -11.47 -17.52
CA LYS A 327 -0.49 -11.15 -16.21
C LYS A 327 0.10 -12.10 -15.16
N ALA A 328 0.77 -11.58 -14.13
CA ALA A 328 1.27 -12.35 -12.98
C ALA A 328 0.59 -11.97 -11.66
N TYR A 329 -0.44 -11.13 -11.72
CA TYR A 329 -1.29 -10.82 -10.58
C TYR A 329 -2.51 -11.75 -10.54
N LYS A 330 -3.04 -11.94 -9.34
CA LYS A 330 -4.34 -12.57 -9.10
C LYS A 330 -5.32 -11.54 -8.55
N ASP A 331 -6.60 -11.78 -8.78
CA ASP A 331 -7.67 -10.91 -8.33
C ASP A 331 -8.03 -11.10 -6.84
N GLN A 332 -7.55 -12.20 -6.24
CA GLN A 332 -7.58 -12.42 -4.79
C GLN A 332 -6.17 -12.23 -4.20
N SER A 333 -6.11 -11.72 -2.97
CA SER A 333 -4.84 -11.59 -2.23
C SER A 333 -4.22 -12.96 -2.01
N GLU A 334 -2.91 -13.11 -2.29
CA GLU A 334 -2.23 -14.41 -2.12
C GLU A 334 -2.20 -14.84 -0.65
N ILE A 335 -2.91 -15.92 -0.32
CA ILE A 335 -2.82 -16.59 0.98
C ILE A 335 -1.64 -17.56 0.90
N GLY A 336 -0.44 -17.10 1.30
CA GLY A 336 0.79 -17.90 1.21
C GLY A 336 1.93 -17.39 2.08
N LYS A 337 2.94 -18.25 2.30
CA LYS A 337 4.15 -17.94 3.09
C LYS A 337 5.22 -17.17 2.31
N SER A 338 5.14 -17.07 0.98
CA SER A 338 6.11 -16.34 0.16
C SER A 338 6.02 -14.82 0.38
N ALA A 339 7.18 -14.15 0.39
CA ALA A 339 7.25 -12.69 0.45
C ALA A 339 6.76 -12.10 -0.89
N PRO A 340 5.93 -11.02 -0.88
CA PRO A 340 5.45 -10.41 -2.10
C PRO A 340 6.59 -9.71 -2.85
N ARG A 341 6.67 -9.91 -4.17
CA ARG A 341 7.70 -9.29 -5.03
C ARG A 341 7.48 -7.79 -5.25
N ALA A 342 6.23 -7.34 -5.08
CA ALA A 342 5.80 -5.97 -5.24
C ALA A 342 4.65 -5.64 -4.25
N PRO A 343 4.42 -4.36 -3.93
CA PRO A 343 3.28 -3.96 -3.10
C PRO A 343 1.95 -4.38 -3.70
N GLY A 344 0.99 -4.78 -2.85
CA GLY A 344 -0.39 -5.04 -3.26
C GLY A 344 -0.73 -6.49 -3.67
N MET A 345 0.18 -7.45 -3.45
CA MET A 345 0.01 -8.86 -3.85
C MET A 345 -0.57 -9.77 -2.75
N LYS A 346 -0.15 -9.62 -1.49
CA LYS A 346 -0.38 -10.62 -0.41
C LYS A 346 -1.51 -10.29 0.58
N TYR A 347 -1.67 -9.03 0.97
CA TYR A 347 -2.58 -8.66 2.05
C TYR A 347 -3.94 -8.17 1.52
N LYS A 348 -4.99 -8.24 2.35
CA LYS A 348 -6.27 -7.58 2.04
C LYS A 348 -6.01 -6.08 1.99
N HIS A 349 -6.01 -5.54 0.78
CA HIS A 349 -5.83 -4.13 0.51
C HIS A 349 -7.19 -3.56 0.08
N TYR A 350 -7.45 -2.28 0.38
CA TYR A 350 -8.60 -1.54 -0.14
C TYR A 350 -9.97 -1.89 0.46
N SER A 351 -10.00 -2.53 1.63
CA SER A 351 -11.28 -2.90 2.25
C SER A 351 -11.81 -1.71 3.07
N PRO A 352 -12.98 -1.17 2.73
CA PRO A 352 -13.72 -0.33 3.66
C PRO A 352 -14.13 -1.15 4.90
N LYS A 353 -14.62 -0.47 5.95
CA LYS A 353 -15.25 -1.09 7.12
C LYS A 353 -16.55 -1.77 6.71
N ALA A 354 -17.31 -1.15 5.82
CA ALA A 354 -18.51 -1.72 5.25
C ALA A 354 -18.22 -3.03 4.50
N ARG A 355 -19.17 -3.96 4.51
CA ARG A 355 -19.09 -5.16 3.66
C ARG A 355 -19.26 -4.76 2.20
N VAL A 356 -18.30 -5.07 1.33
CA VAL A 356 -18.43 -4.80 -0.11
C VAL A 356 -18.96 -6.03 -0.85
N VAL A 357 -19.96 -5.82 -1.69
CA VAL A 357 -20.48 -6.82 -2.65
C VAL A 357 -20.31 -6.26 -4.06
N LEU A 358 -19.49 -6.93 -4.86
CA LEU A 358 -19.20 -6.57 -6.25
C LEU A 358 -20.11 -7.38 -7.18
N TYR A 359 -20.77 -6.70 -8.11
CA TYR A 359 -21.45 -7.33 -9.24
C TYR A 359 -20.60 -7.18 -10.49
N GLU A 360 -20.10 -8.30 -11.01
CA GLU A 360 -19.33 -8.28 -12.25
C GLU A 360 -20.22 -7.96 -13.44
N SER A 361 -19.64 -7.26 -14.42
CA SER A 361 -20.32 -6.90 -15.66
C SER A 361 -20.75 -8.11 -16.49
N SER A 362 -20.19 -9.30 -16.25
CA SER A 362 -20.60 -10.57 -16.86
C SER A 362 -21.96 -11.07 -16.38
N LEU A 363 -22.43 -10.62 -15.21
CA LEU A 363 -23.64 -11.14 -14.60
C LEU A 363 -24.88 -10.49 -15.22
N ALA A 364 -25.46 -11.17 -16.22
CA ALA A 364 -26.62 -10.67 -16.96
C ALA A 364 -27.82 -10.30 -16.05
N ALA A 365 -28.06 -11.07 -14.98
CA ALA A 365 -29.14 -10.83 -14.02
C ALA A 365 -28.96 -9.53 -13.22
N ALA A 366 -27.72 -9.04 -13.09
CA ALA A 366 -27.39 -7.84 -12.33
C ALA A 366 -27.36 -6.56 -13.19
N LYS A 367 -27.74 -6.65 -14.47
CA LYS A 367 -27.80 -5.48 -15.36
C LYS A 367 -28.75 -4.39 -14.83
N ASP A 368 -29.83 -4.81 -14.18
CA ASP A 368 -30.89 -3.92 -13.70
C ASP A 368 -30.68 -3.46 -12.24
N GLY A 369 -29.62 -3.94 -11.57
CA GLY A 369 -29.26 -3.52 -10.21
C GLY A 369 -28.97 -4.66 -9.23
N VAL A 370 -29.10 -4.32 -7.94
CA VAL A 370 -28.88 -5.23 -6.81
C VAL A 370 -30.00 -6.25 -6.73
N GLN A 371 -29.64 -7.53 -6.54
CA GLN A 371 -30.61 -8.60 -6.35
C GLN A 371 -31.25 -8.49 -4.96
N GLN A 372 -32.58 -8.61 -4.86
CA GLN A 372 -33.28 -8.44 -3.58
C GLN A 372 -32.84 -9.46 -2.53
N GLU A 373 -32.51 -10.68 -2.94
CA GLU A 373 -32.02 -11.75 -2.08
C GLU A 373 -30.70 -11.36 -1.39
N ASP A 374 -29.82 -10.62 -2.07
CA ASP A 374 -28.55 -10.18 -1.50
C ASP A 374 -28.75 -9.16 -0.38
N LEU A 375 -29.70 -8.24 -0.56
CA LEU A 375 -30.09 -7.30 0.48
C LEU A 375 -30.77 -8.02 1.65
N GLU A 376 -31.67 -8.96 1.37
CA GLU A 376 -32.38 -9.70 2.42
C GLU A 376 -31.46 -10.58 3.27
N VAL A 377 -30.54 -11.31 2.64
CA VAL A 377 -29.56 -12.15 3.33
C VAL A 377 -28.70 -11.29 4.24
N PHE A 378 -28.23 -10.13 3.76
CA PHE A 378 -27.49 -9.21 4.59
C PHE A 378 -28.34 -8.65 5.75
N ARG A 379 -29.56 -8.18 5.45
CA ARG A 379 -30.48 -7.60 6.44
C ARG A 379 -30.77 -8.57 7.58
N LYS A 380 -31.13 -9.82 7.27
CA LYS A 380 -31.42 -10.87 8.28
C LYS A 380 -30.21 -11.11 9.19
N GLY A 381 -29.01 -11.20 8.61
CA GLY A 381 -27.77 -11.35 9.37
C GLY A 381 -27.44 -10.14 10.25
N TRP A 382 -27.63 -8.92 9.72
CA TRP A 382 -27.39 -7.68 10.44
C TRP A 382 -28.38 -7.49 11.60
N GLN A 383 -29.69 -7.73 11.39
CA GLN A 383 -30.71 -7.68 12.45
C GLN A 383 -30.40 -8.64 13.60
N ALA A 384 -30.00 -9.88 13.29
CA ALA A 384 -29.59 -10.86 14.30
C ALA A 384 -28.35 -10.43 15.09
N SER A 385 -27.44 -9.65 14.47
CA SER A 385 -26.27 -9.11 15.16
C SER A 385 -26.61 -7.94 16.08
N GLN A 386 -27.64 -7.15 15.75
CA GLN A 386 -28.13 -6.04 16.57
C GLN A 386 -28.87 -6.51 17.82
N THR A 387 -29.63 -7.61 17.76
CA THR A 387 -30.34 -8.15 18.93
C THR A 387 -29.43 -8.62 20.08
N ASN A 388 -28.13 -8.82 19.82
CA ASN A 388 -27.12 -9.16 20.82
C ASN A 388 -26.36 -7.93 21.37
N GLY A 389 -26.67 -6.73 20.89
CA GLY A 389 -26.11 -5.45 21.32
C GLY A 389 -27.22 -4.44 21.67
N THR A 390 -26.87 -3.36 22.37
CA THR A 390 -27.82 -2.32 22.82
C THR A 390 -28.02 -1.19 21.78
N GLY A 391 -27.90 -1.48 20.49
CA GLY A 391 -27.93 -0.48 19.42
C GLY A 391 -29.23 -0.54 18.60
N ASN A 392 -29.91 0.60 18.46
CA ASN A 392 -31.05 0.79 17.56
C ASN A 392 -30.59 1.53 16.29
N ASP A 393 -29.44 1.13 15.74
CA ASP A 393 -28.86 1.79 14.57
C ASP A 393 -29.72 1.52 13.34
N LEU A 394 -29.89 2.51 12.47
CA LEU A 394 -30.62 2.38 11.21
C LEU A 394 -29.74 1.67 10.17
N LEU A 395 -30.29 0.71 9.42
CA LEU A 395 -29.55 0.02 8.36
C LEU A 395 -29.21 1.01 7.24
N LYS A 396 -27.92 1.26 7.04
CA LYS A 396 -27.40 2.04 5.90
C LYS A 396 -26.80 1.16 4.81
N VAL A 397 -27.31 1.30 3.59
CA VAL A 397 -26.88 0.57 2.38
C VAL A 397 -26.22 1.53 1.41
N GLY A 398 -24.94 1.34 1.12
CA GLY A 398 -24.22 2.07 0.09
C GLY A 398 -24.39 1.46 -1.29
N VAL A 399 -24.48 2.29 -2.32
CA VAL A 399 -24.51 1.88 -3.73
C VAL A 399 -23.53 2.76 -4.51
N ILE A 400 -22.56 2.12 -5.18
CA ILE A 400 -21.65 2.78 -6.12
C ILE A 400 -22.02 2.33 -7.53
N ARG A 401 -22.43 3.29 -8.36
CA ARG A 401 -22.85 3.08 -9.74
C ARG A 401 -21.79 3.57 -10.71
N THR A 402 -21.65 2.87 -11.84
CA THR A 402 -20.71 3.19 -12.90
C THR A 402 -21.44 3.51 -14.20
N ARG A 403 -22.24 2.58 -14.76
CA ARG A 403 -22.75 2.73 -16.13
C ARG A 403 -24.22 2.39 -16.34
N HIS A 404 -24.67 1.23 -15.90
CA HIS A 404 -25.99 0.69 -16.28
C HIS A 404 -27.01 0.77 -15.14
N TRP A 405 -26.55 0.78 -13.88
CA TRP A 405 -27.45 0.76 -12.75
C TRP A 405 -28.28 2.04 -12.64
N GLN A 406 -29.59 1.84 -12.52
CA GLN A 406 -30.56 2.88 -12.16
C GLN A 406 -30.23 3.46 -10.76
N PRO A 407 -30.78 4.62 -10.39
CA PRO A 407 -30.67 5.15 -9.02
C PRO A 407 -31.04 4.08 -7.97
N ALA A 408 -30.35 4.10 -6.82
CA ALA A 408 -30.39 3.05 -5.78
C ALA A 408 -30.06 1.62 -6.27
N ALA A 409 -29.57 1.45 -7.50
CA ALA A 409 -29.38 0.15 -8.14
C ALA A 409 -30.66 -0.72 -8.09
N GLY A 410 -31.81 -0.12 -8.38
CA GLY A 410 -33.10 -0.81 -8.44
C GLY A 410 -33.68 -1.22 -7.09
N LEU A 411 -33.03 -0.87 -5.97
CA LEU A 411 -33.59 -1.10 -4.64
C LEU A 411 -34.83 -0.22 -4.40
N PRO A 412 -35.90 -0.75 -3.76
CA PRO A 412 -37.08 0.06 -3.42
C PRO A 412 -36.70 1.19 -2.47
N CYS A 413 -36.73 2.43 -2.93
CA CYS A 413 -36.40 3.60 -2.13
C CYS A 413 -37.40 4.75 -2.33
N GLY A 414 -37.43 5.67 -1.37
CA GLY A 414 -38.17 6.92 -1.48
C GLY A 414 -37.51 7.90 -2.44
N GLU A 415 -38.02 9.13 -2.47
CA GLU A 415 -37.39 10.20 -3.26
C GLU A 415 -36.00 10.54 -2.70
N PHE A 416 -35.04 10.69 -3.61
CA PHE A 416 -33.70 11.11 -3.24
C PHE A 416 -33.69 12.55 -2.74
N LYS A 417 -33.28 12.72 -1.47
CA LYS A 417 -32.98 14.02 -0.88
C LYS A 417 -31.57 14.40 -1.35
N GLN A 418 -31.45 15.49 -2.12
CA GLN A 418 -30.15 15.95 -2.64
C GLN A 418 -29.46 16.90 -1.65
N ARG A 419 -28.12 16.82 -1.64
CA ARG A 419 -27.10 17.87 -1.37
C ARG A 419 -26.27 17.74 -0.10
N ALA A 420 -25.25 16.89 -0.21
CA ALA A 420 -23.90 17.33 0.18
C ALA A 420 -23.00 17.16 -1.04
N ILE A 421 -22.60 18.28 -1.67
CA ILE A 421 -21.41 18.27 -2.52
C ILE A 421 -20.26 18.11 -1.54
N VAL A 422 -19.66 16.93 -1.51
CA VAL A 422 -18.47 16.73 -0.69
C VAL A 422 -17.30 17.19 -1.52
N ASN A 423 -16.94 18.47 -1.36
CA ASN A 423 -15.64 18.95 -1.82
C ASN A 423 -14.59 18.10 -1.10
N GLY A 424 -13.72 17.44 -1.86
CA GLY A 424 -12.54 16.77 -1.33
C GLY A 424 -11.45 17.76 -0.86
N GLY A 425 -11.84 18.81 -0.13
CA GLY A 425 -10.98 19.88 0.41
C GLY A 425 -11.05 21.19 -0.38
N ALA A 426 -11.22 22.32 0.32
CA ALA A 426 -11.49 23.63 -0.26
C ALA A 426 -10.28 24.32 -0.96
N SER A 427 -10.47 24.82 -2.19
CA SER A 427 -10.59 26.27 -2.49
C SER A 427 -10.70 26.47 -4.00
N LYS A 428 -11.70 27.27 -4.42
CA LYS A 428 -11.90 27.77 -5.79
C LYS A 428 -10.62 28.40 -6.33
N GLU A 429 -9.88 27.66 -7.16
CA GLU A 429 -9.16 28.14 -8.36
C GLU A 429 -8.27 26.99 -8.91
N ASN A 430 -8.71 26.41 -10.03
CA ASN A 430 -7.93 25.59 -10.96
C ASN A 430 -7.34 24.24 -10.49
N SER A 431 -8.16 23.34 -9.97
CA SER A 431 -7.94 21.90 -10.10
C SER A 431 -9.29 21.18 -10.18
N ALA A 432 -9.43 20.19 -11.07
CA ALA A 432 -10.66 19.41 -11.20
C ALA A 432 -10.88 18.59 -9.92
N GLU A 433 -11.64 19.14 -8.97
CA GLU A 433 -12.12 18.41 -7.80
C GLU A 433 -13.00 17.25 -8.27
N VAL A 434 -12.80 16.05 -7.73
CA VAL A 434 -13.75 14.96 -7.90
C VAL A 434 -14.94 15.28 -7.00
N GLU A 435 -15.89 16.05 -7.53
CA GLU A 435 -17.17 16.29 -6.86
C GLU A 435 -17.96 14.98 -6.85
N LEU A 436 -18.01 14.33 -5.69
CA LEU A 436 -18.90 13.18 -5.49
C LEU A 436 -20.27 13.68 -5.04
N GLU A 437 -21.28 13.46 -5.88
CA GLU A 437 -22.66 13.64 -5.50
C GLU A 437 -23.14 12.41 -4.72
N VAL A 438 -23.46 12.61 -3.44
CA VAL A 438 -24.09 11.58 -2.62
C VAL A 438 -25.58 11.86 -2.51
N GLN A 439 -26.38 10.87 -2.90
CA GLN A 439 -27.83 10.90 -2.86
C GLN A 439 -28.34 10.00 -1.75
N GLU A 440 -29.29 10.47 -0.94
CA GLU A 440 -29.82 9.73 0.20
C GLU A 440 -31.33 9.52 0.03
N ALA A 441 -31.81 8.30 0.29
CA ALA A 441 -33.23 8.00 0.29
C ALA A 441 -33.58 6.96 1.37
N ASP A 442 -34.82 7.03 1.86
CA ASP A 442 -35.37 6.00 2.74
C ASP A 442 -35.48 4.67 1.98
N LEU A 443 -35.05 3.56 2.59
CA LEU A 443 -35.02 2.22 1.99
C LEU A 443 -36.23 1.41 2.44
N TYR A 444 -36.89 0.73 1.51
CA TYR A 444 -38.09 -0.06 1.75
C TYR A 444 -37.92 -1.51 1.31
N THR A 445 -38.82 -2.38 1.77
CA THR A 445 -39.04 -3.72 1.19
C THR A 445 -40.37 -3.75 0.47
N PRO A 446 -40.55 -4.59 -0.57
CA PRO A 446 -41.84 -4.71 -1.26
C PRO A 446 -43.03 -5.04 -0.35
N GLU A 447 -42.77 -5.65 0.81
CA GLU A 447 -43.77 -6.19 1.74
C GLU A 447 -44.11 -5.25 2.91
N HIS A 448 -43.41 -4.12 3.07
CA HIS A 448 -43.56 -3.22 4.23
C HIS A 448 -43.61 -1.75 3.83
N ASP A 449 -44.64 -1.04 4.33
CA ASP A 449 -44.81 0.41 4.16
C ASP A 449 -43.89 1.24 5.08
N SER A 450 -43.17 0.61 6.01
CA SER A 450 -42.24 1.28 6.90
C SER A 450 -40.81 1.16 6.39
N SER A 451 -40.06 2.27 6.46
CA SER A 451 -38.64 2.29 6.11
C SER A 451 -37.88 1.27 6.95
N ILE A 452 -37.02 0.52 6.29
CA ILE A 452 -36.14 -0.49 6.89
C ILE A 452 -34.71 0.03 7.04
N GLY A 453 -34.42 1.25 6.57
CA GLY A 453 -33.07 1.76 6.46
C GLY A 453 -32.94 3.00 5.58
N GLU A 454 -31.71 3.30 5.19
CA GLU A 454 -31.36 4.35 4.23
C GLU A 454 -30.48 3.76 3.13
N VAL A 455 -30.67 4.24 1.89
CA VAL A 455 -29.76 4.01 0.77
C VAL A 455 -28.92 5.27 0.52
N LEU A 456 -27.61 5.07 0.38
CA LEU A 456 -26.62 6.09 0.05
C LEU A 456 -26.08 5.79 -1.35
N GLY A 457 -26.52 6.54 -2.36
CA GLY A 457 -26.12 6.38 -3.74
C GLY A 457 -24.99 7.32 -4.16
N ILE A 458 -23.96 6.79 -4.80
CA ILE A 458 -22.88 7.55 -5.44
C ILE A 458 -22.75 7.09 -6.89
N SER A 459 -22.65 8.04 -7.82
CA SER A 459 -22.28 7.79 -9.22
C SER A 459 -20.86 8.28 -9.45
N ILE A 460 -19.98 7.43 -9.99
CA ILE A 460 -18.55 7.75 -10.19
C ILE A 460 -18.14 7.90 -11.67
N GLY A 461 -19.13 7.99 -12.57
CA GLY A 461 -18.92 8.23 -14.01
C GLY A 461 -18.94 6.95 -14.85
N GLU A 462 -19.09 7.13 -16.17
CA GLU A 462 -19.32 6.04 -17.13
C GLU A 462 -18.06 5.56 -17.84
N ASP A 463 -16.98 6.36 -17.85
CA ASP A 463 -15.70 6.00 -18.42
C ASP A 463 -14.71 5.45 -17.37
N THR A 464 -13.79 4.61 -17.82
CA THR A 464 -12.78 3.93 -16.99
C THR A 464 -11.93 4.89 -16.15
N ARG A 465 -11.64 6.08 -16.66
CA ARG A 465 -10.80 7.08 -15.99
C ARG A 465 -11.53 7.75 -14.85
N SER A 466 -12.74 8.26 -15.09
CA SER A 466 -13.58 8.83 -14.02
C SER A 466 -13.87 7.81 -12.92
N ILE A 467 -14.16 6.56 -13.30
CA ILE A 467 -14.38 5.46 -12.34
C ILE A 467 -13.14 5.24 -11.49
N ALA A 468 -11.95 5.15 -12.08
CA ALA A 468 -10.70 4.99 -11.34
C ALA A 468 -10.44 6.16 -10.38
N GLN A 469 -10.73 7.39 -10.82
CA GLN A 469 -10.57 8.61 -10.03
C GLN A 469 -11.52 8.66 -8.83
N GLY A 470 -12.79 8.28 -9.04
CA GLY A 470 -13.85 8.32 -8.03
C GLY A 470 -13.90 7.12 -7.09
N LEU A 471 -13.36 5.96 -7.47
CA LEU A 471 -13.54 4.70 -6.75
C LEU A 471 -13.18 4.77 -5.27
N PHE A 472 -11.94 5.18 -4.94
CA PHE A 472 -11.51 5.20 -3.54
C PHE A 472 -12.23 6.28 -2.73
N SER A 473 -12.50 7.44 -3.34
CA SER A 473 -13.27 8.52 -2.73
C SER A 473 -14.69 8.04 -2.38
N ALA A 474 -15.37 7.32 -3.28
CA ALA A 474 -16.71 6.79 -3.06
C ALA A 474 -16.75 5.73 -1.95
N LEU A 475 -15.78 4.80 -1.93
CA LEU A 475 -15.68 3.81 -0.87
C LEU A 475 -15.46 4.46 0.51
N ARG A 476 -14.57 5.46 0.58
CA ARG A 476 -14.31 6.23 1.82
C ARG A 476 -15.52 7.02 2.27
N GLU A 477 -16.20 7.65 1.33
CA GLU A 477 -17.36 8.48 1.59
C GLU A 477 -18.52 7.67 2.19
N LEU A 478 -18.79 6.48 1.64
CA LEU A 478 -19.80 5.57 2.19
C LEU A 478 -19.42 5.04 3.58
N ASP A 479 -18.14 4.72 3.80
CA ASP A 479 -17.62 4.36 5.13
C ASP A 479 -17.79 5.49 6.15
N ARG A 480 -17.50 6.73 5.74
CA ARG A 480 -17.63 7.94 6.57
C ARG A 480 -19.08 8.19 6.97
N ARG A 481 -20.04 7.89 6.09
CA ARG A 481 -21.48 7.98 6.37
C ARG A 481 -22.03 6.78 7.16
N GLY A 482 -21.20 5.77 7.43
CA GLY A 482 -21.57 4.61 8.23
C GLY A 482 -22.35 3.56 7.46
N ALA A 483 -22.10 3.39 6.16
CA ALA A 483 -22.66 2.28 5.40
C ALA A 483 -22.27 0.94 6.03
N HIS A 484 -23.22 0.01 6.16
CA HIS A 484 -22.97 -1.33 6.70
C HIS A 484 -22.58 -2.30 5.59
N ILE A 485 -23.16 -2.10 4.41
CA ILE A 485 -22.90 -2.84 3.17
C ILE A 485 -22.78 -1.84 2.03
N ILE A 486 -21.90 -2.12 1.06
CA ILE A 486 -21.73 -1.35 -0.17
C ILE A 486 -21.90 -2.32 -1.34
N PHE A 487 -22.88 -2.06 -2.20
CA PHE A 487 -23.04 -2.72 -3.48
C PHE A 487 -22.34 -1.90 -4.56
N VAL A 488 -21.53 -2.56 -5.40
CA VAL A 488 -20.76 -1.89 -6.44
C VAL A 488 -21.02 -2.51 -7.80
N GLU A 489 -21.34 -1.66 -8.77
CA GLU A 489 -21.43 -2.02 -10.17
C GLU A 489 -20.03 -2.18 -10.79
N GLY A 490 -19.69 -3.40 -11.19
CA GLY A 490 -18.44 -3.70 -11.88
C GLY A 490 -18.46 -3.27 -13.35
N ILE A 491 -17.26 -3.10 -13.91
CA ILE A 491 -17.04 -2.75 -15.32
C ILE A 491 -16.36 -3.88 -16.09
N GLY A 492 -16.17 -3.70 -17.39
CA GLY A 492 -15.31 -4.58 -18.18
C GLY A 492 -13.83 -4.42 -17.81
N ASP A 493 -13.06 -5.50 -17.82
CA ASP A 493 -11.62 -5.51 -17.51
C ASP A 493 -10.73 -5.72 -18.76
N ASN A 494 -11.33 -5.65 -19.94
CA ASN A 494 -10.67 -5.88 -21.23
C ASN A 494 -10.09 -4.62 -21.87
N GLU A 495 -10.46 -3.43 -21.39
CA GLU A 495 -10.06 -2.16 -22.00
C GLU A 495 -9.45 -1.20 -20.96
N ASP A 496 -8.40 -0.48 -21.37
CA ASP A 496 -7.79 0.63 -20.64
C ASP A 496 -7.38 0.24 -19.19
N ILE A 497 -7.60 1.13 -18.22
CA ILE A 497 -7.34 0.89 -16.79
C ILE A 497 -8.46 0.09 -16.11
N GLY A 498 -9.43 -0.45 -16.84
CA GLY A 498 -10.54 -1.25 -16.29
C GLY A 498 -10.06 -2.45 -15.49
N ALA A 499 -8.98 -3.10 -15.94
CA ALA A 499 -8.31 -4.18 -15.21
C ALA A 499 -7.76 -3.73 -13.84
N ALA A 500 -7.30 -2.48 -13.72
CA ALA A 500 -6.83 -1.93 -12.46
C ALA A 500 -8.00 -1.69 -11.49
N VAL A 501 -9.07 -1.05 -11.97
CA VAL A 501 -10.30 -0.81 -11.22
C VAL A 501 -10.88 -2.13 -10.69
N MET A 502 -11.10 -3.10 -11.59
CA MET A 502 -11.66 -4.40 -11.22
C MET A 502 -10.74 -5.17 -10.26
N ASN A 503 -9.41 -5.07 -10.41
CA ASN A 503 -8.50 -5.66 -9.44
C ASN A 503 -8.63 -5.03 -8.03
N ARG A 504 -8.89 -3.71 -7.92
CA ARG A 504 -9.15 -3.06 -6.63
C ARG A 504 -10.50 -3.45 -6.05
N LEU A 505 -11.54 -3.49 -6.88
CA LEU A 505 -12.88 -3.90 -6.47
C LEU A 505 -12.91 -5.36 -6.00
N ARG A 506 -12.33 -6.30 -6.75
CA ARG A 506 -12.27 -7.73 -6.36
C ARG A 506 -11.49 -7.95 -5.06
N LYS A 507 -10.46 -7.12 -4.78
CA LYS A 507 -9.70 -7.15 -3.51
C LYS A 507 -10.45 -6.51 -2.34
N ALA A 508 -11.25 -5.48 -2.61
CA ALA A 508 -12.11 -4.83 -1.61
C ALA A 508 -13.33 -5.68 -1.26
N ALA A 509 -13.85 -6.42 -2.25
CA ALA A 509 -15.06 -7.24 -2.16
C ALA A 509 -14.94 -8.31 -1.08
N SER A 510 -15.93 -8.34 -0.19
CA SER A 510 -16.17 -9.48 0.70
C SER A 510 -16.96 -10.59 -0.02
N GLN A 511 -17.65 -10.23 -1.11
CA GLN A 511 -18.43 -11.16 -1.93
C GLN A 511 -18.47 -10.67 -3.38
N ILE A 512 -18.41 -11.60 -4.32
CA ILE A 512 -18.47 -11.33 -5.76
C ILE A 512 -19.69 -12.07 -6.34
N ARG A 513 -20.44 -11.39 -7.21
CA ARG A 513 -21.53 -11.91 -8.01
C ARG A 513 -21.08 -11.87 -9.48
N SER A 514 -20.94 -13.02 -10.12
CA SER A 514 -20.30 -13.17 -11.44
C SER A 514 -21.09 -14.02 -12.40
#